data_AF-A0A1Q4UX83-F1
#
_entry.id   AF-A0A1Q4UX83-F1
#
_cell.length_a   1.000
_cell.length_b   1.000
_cell.length_c   1.000
_cell.angle_alpha   90.00
_cell.angle_beta   90.00
_cell.angle_gamma   90.00
#
_symmetry.space_group_name_H-M   'P 1'
#
loop_
_entity.id
_entity.type
_entity.pdbx_description
1 polymer ?
#
loop_
_entity_poly.entity_id
_entity_poly.type
_entity_poly.pdbx_seq_one_letter_code
_entity_poly.pdbx_strand_id
1 'polypeptide(L)'
;MNETEEIIEFFEKADTMMAAYPSLIENLREQIRLHLEKSQPLLKGAEAALIAPNDKALLKRAHQGLAKAKRTAFIHLKSFRDGLVNVKSINDVRSAKISVADWSMSIARTMDDVLDYDYENGDVLPPPHQHSAEITKKYYDIFRYDVDNPRSDRQLEAVLNYLLTVNNPWAKHAKS
;
A
#
# COMPACT_ATOMS: atom_id res chain seq x y z
N MET A 1 7.23 -0.98 -25.81
CA MET A 1 6.11 -0.91 -24.87
C MET A 1 5.46 0.44 -25.04
N ASN A 2 4.15 0.49 -25.27
CA ASN A 2 3.44 1.76 -25.35
C ASN A 2 3.18 2.32 -23.94
N GLU A 3 2.96 3.63 -23.83
CA GLU A 3 2.76 4.32 -22.54
C GLU A 3 1.61 3.72 -21.71
N THR A 4 0.55 3.25 -22.37
CA THR A 4 -0.59 2.60 -21.69
C THR A 4 -0.21 1.26 -21.06
N GLU A 5 0.51 0.40 -21.78
CA GLU A 5 1.03 -0.88 -21.26
C GLU A 5 1.92 -0.65 -20.04
N GLU A 6 2.77 0.38 -20.09
CA GLU A 6 3.63 0.75 -18.96
C GLU A 6 2.84 1.17 -17.71
N ILE A 7 1.74 1.91 -17.90
CA ILE A 7 0.82 2.28 -16.80
C ILE A 7 0.12 1.05 -16.23
N ILE A 8 -0.30 0.11 -17.09
CA ILE A 8 -0.95 -1.13 -16.66
C ILE A 8 0.02 -1.98 -15.83
N GLU A 9 1.24 -2.21 -16.32
CA GLU A 9 2.27 -2.94 -15.58
C GLU A 9 2.60 -2.26 -14.24
N PHE A 10 2.63 -0.93 -14.22
CA PHE A 10 2.80 -0.17 -12.98
C PHE A 10 1.66 -0.40 -11.99
N PHE A 11 0.41 -0.36 -12.44
CA PHE A 11 -0.74 -0.65 -11.61
C PHE A 11 -0.75 -2.11 -11.11
N GLU A 12 -0.34 -3.08 -11.93
CA GLU A 12 -0.27 -4.48 -11.49
C GLU A 12 0.81 -4.68 -10.41
N LYS A 13 1.93 -3.98 -10.55
CA LYS A 13 2.98 -3.96 -9.55
C LYS A 13 2.52 -3.29 -8.26
N ALA A 14 1.84 -2.15 -8.36
CA ALA A 14 1.25 -1.47 -7.21
C ALA A 14 0.24 -2.38 -6.49
N ASP A 15 -0.64 -3.07 -7.22
CA ASP A 15 -1.60 -4.04 -6.66
C ASP A 15 -0.88 -5.10 -5.81
N THR A 16 0.18 -5.70 -6.38
CA THR A 16 0.95 -6.75 -5.73
C THR A 16 1.58 -6.26 -4.44
N MET A 17 2.17 -5.06 -4.47
CA MET A 17 2.84 -4.46 -3.30
C MET A 17 1.84 -4.04 -2.22
N MET A 18 0.71 -3.44 -2.60
CA MET A 18 -0.38 -3.08 -1.69
C MET A 18 -1.03 -4.33 -1.07
N ALA A 19 -1.17 -5.42 -1.83
CA ALA A 19 -1.73 -6.68 -1.35
C ALA A 19 -0.81 -7.43 -0.38
N ALA A 20 0.51 -7.29 -0.51
CA ALA A 20 1.49 -7.93 0.37
C ALA A 20 1.57 -7.26 1.75
N TYR A 21 1.43 -5.94 1.82
CA TYR A 21 1.71 -5.16 3.02
C TYR A 21 0.85 -5.51 4.26
N PRO A 22 -0.48 -5.77 4.14
CA PRO A 22 -1.31 -6.20 5.27
C PRO A 22 -0.81 -7.45 5.99
N SER A 23 -0.16 -8.37 5.28
CA SER A 23 0.42 -9.58 5.87
C SER A 23 1.67 -9.27 6.69
N LEU A 24 2.49 -8.31 6.26
CA LEU A 24 3.66 -7.84 7.02
C LEU A 24 3.23 -7.18 8.34
N ILE A 25 2.17 -6.37 8.28
CA ILE A 25 1.56 -5.76 9.49
C ILE A 25 1.05 -6.86 10.44
N GLU A 26 0.37 -7.88 9.91
CA GLU A 26 -0.12 -9.00 10.73
C GLU A 26 1.03 -9.81 11.33
N ASN A 27 2.12 -10.02 10.60
CA ASN A 27 3.30 -10.73 11.12
C ASN A 27 3.89 -10.03 12.34
N LEU A 28 4.06 -8.70 12.29
CA LEU A 28 4.53 -7.93 13.45
C LEU A 28 3.53 -7.99 14.60
N ARG A 29 2.24 -7.84 14.29
CA ARG A 29 1.16 -7.91 15.28
C ARG A 29 1.12 -9.26 16.00
N GLU A 30 1.29 -10.36 15.28
CA GLU A 30 1.33 -11.70 15.84
C GLU A 30 2.56 -11.90 16.73
N GLN A 31 3.72 -11.37 16.35
CA GLN A 31 4.91 -11.41 17.23
C GLN A 31 4.70 -10.67 18.54
N ILE A 32 4.08 -9.49 18.50
CA ILE A 32 3.74 -8.75 19.72
C ILE A 32 2.79 -9.56 20.59
N ARG A 33 1.76 -10.19 19.99
CA ARG A 33 0.82 -11.04 20.71
C ARG A 33 1.51 -12.22 21.39
N LEU A 34 2.38 -12.93 20.66
CA LEU A 34 3.15 -14.06 21.19
C LEU A 34 4.11 -13.63 22.30
N HIS A 35 4.73 -12.46 22.18
CA HIS A 35 5.57 -11.88 23.23
C HIS A 35 4.74 -11.58 24.49
N LEU A 36 3.59 -10.92 24.34
CA LEU A 36 2.72 -10.54 25.46
C LEU A 36 2.09 -11.75 26.18
N GLU A 37 1.67 -12.76 25.44
CA GLU A 37 0.90 -13.90 25.98
C GLU A 37 1.78 -15.08 26.39
N LYS A 38 2.84 -15.36 25.63
CA LYS A 38 3.66 -16.56 25.77
C LYS A 38 5.10 -16.27 26.21
N SER A 39 5.42 -14.99 26.48
CA SER A 39 6.79 -14.54 26.81
C SER A 39 7.82 -14.97 25.76
N GLN A 40 7.41 -15.11 24.50
CA GLN A 40 8.35 -15.36 23.40
C GLN A 40 9.17 -14.11 23.13
N PRO A 41 10.49 -14.21 22.91
CA PRO A 41 11.29 -13.04 22.54
C PRO A 41 10.78 -12.48 21.21
N LEU A 42 10.82 -11.15 21.06
CA LEU A 42 10.57 -10.49 19.78
C LEU A 42 11.72 -10.83 18.81
N LEU A 43 11.43 -10.89 17.50
CA LEU A 43 12.50 -10.95 16.53
C LEU A 43 13.24 -9.61 16.47
N LYS A 44 14.52 -9.62 16.09
CA LYS A 44 15.36 -8.42 16.04
C LYS A 44 14.74 -7.28 15.24
N GLY A 45 14.13 -7.54 14.07
CA GLY A 45 13.49 -6.47 13.31
C GLY A 45 12.16 -6.01 13.88
N ALA A 46 11.47 -6.82 14.71
CA ALA A 46 10.33 -6.35 15.48
C ALA A 46 10.78 -5.43 16.63
N GLU A 47 11.87 -5.78 17.32
CA GLU A 47 12.48 -4.93 18.35
C GLU A 47 12.94 -3.60 17.76
N ALA A 48 13.58 -3.62 16.58
CA ALA A 48 14.04 -2.43 15.89
C ALA A 48 12.88 -1.54 15.38
N ALA A 49 11.75 -2.13 14.99
CA ALA A 49 10.63 -1.39 14.43
C ALA A 49 9.76 -0.70 15.49
N LEU A 50 9.72 -1.20 16.72
CA LEU A 50 8.82 -0.70 17.77
C LEU A 50 9.46 0.41 18.61
N ILE A 51 8.69 1.44 18.94
CA ILE A 51 9.17 2.58 19.78
C ILE A 51 9.66 2.11 21.16
N ALA A 52 8.98 1.14 21.76
CA ALA A 52 9.26 0.66 23.11
C ALA A 52 9.02 -0.86 23.23
N PRO A 53 9.93 -1.69 22.70
CA PRO A 53 9.72 -3.14 22.61
C PRO A 53 9.67 -3.84 23.98
N ASN A 54 10.14 -3.17 25.05
CA ASN A 54 10.15 -3.71 26.41
C ASN A 54 8.96 -3.23 27.28
N ASP A 55 8.16 -2.28 26.80
CA ASP A 55 7.02 -1.72 27.55
C ASP A 55 5.73 -2.46 27.18
N LYS A 56 5.20 -3.26 28.11
CA LYS A 56 3.98 -4.04 27.91
C LYS A 56 2.74 -3.19 27.59
N ALA A 57 2.63 -1.99 28.14
CA ALA A 57 1.49 -1.11 27.87
C ALA A 57 1.57 -0.55 26.45
N LEU A 58 2.76 -0.14 26.02
CA LEU A 58 2.99 0.34 24.65
C LEU A 58 2.88 -0.80 23.63
N LEU A 59 3.34 -2.02 23.94
CA LEU A 59 3.13 -3.20 23.09
C LEU A 59 1.64 -3.51 22.88
N LYS A 60 0.80 -3.39 23.92
CA LYS A 60 -0.67 -3.56 23.75
C LYS A 60 -1.27 -2.50 22.83
N ARG A 61 -0.80 -1.25 22.92
CA ARG A 61 -1.22 -0.17 22.01
C ARG A 61 -0.73 -0.44 20.59
N ALA A 62 0.52 -0.84 20.43
CA ALA A 62 1.10 -1.24 19.15
C ALA A 62 0.28 -2.33 18.46
N HIS A 63 -0.10 -3.39 19.19
CA HIS A 63 -0.96 -4.46 18.68
C HIS A 63 -2.33 -3.95 18.16
N GLN A 64 -2.92 -2.94 18.81
CA GLN A 64 -4.16 -2.31 18.37
C GLN A 64 -3.96 -1.34 17.20
N GLY A 65 -2.90 -0.53 17.24
CA GLY A 65 -2.52 0.40 16.17
C GLY A 65 -2.21 -0.33 14.86
N LEU A 66 -1.49 -1.45 14.92
CA LEU A 66 -1.24 -2.31 13.76
C LEU A 66 -2.54 -2.90 13.18
N ALA A 67 -3.53 -3.23 14.02
CA ALA A 67 -4.83 -3.67 13.52
C ALA A 67 -5.55 -2.57 12.72
N LYS A 68 -5.46 -1.31 13.19
CA LYS A 68 -5.97 -0.13 12.47
C LYS A 68 -5.20 0.09 11.16
N ALA A 69 -3.87 0.03 11.20
CA ALA A 69 -3.02 0.17 10.01
C ALA A 69 -3.32 -0.88 8.94
N LYS A 70 -3.49 -2.15 9.36
CA LYS A 70 -3.91 -3.26 8.48
C LYS A 70 -5.25 -2.96 7.81
N ARG A 71 -6.23 -2.45 8.57
CA ARG A 71 -7.54 -2.06 8.02
C ARG A 71 -7.41 -0.92 7.01
N THR A 72 -6.61 0.10 7.31
CA THR A 72 -6.32 1.20 6.38
C THR A 72 -5.69 0.69 5.09
N ALA A 73 -4.71 -0.21 5.18
CA ALA A 73 -4.09 -0.84 4.02
C ALA A 73 -5.11 -1.58 3.13
N PHE A 74 -6.04 -2.33 3.73
CA PHE A 74 -7.13 -2.97 2.97
C PHE A 74 -8.09 -1.97 2.33
N ILE A 75 -8.41 -0.86 3.01
CA ILE A 75 -9.27 0.20 2.43
C ILE A 75 -8.62 0.78 1.18
N HIS A 76 -7.31 1.09 1.23
CA HIS A 76 -6.59 1.59 0.05
C HIS A 76 -6.49 0.56 -1.08
N LEU A 77 -6.17 -0.71 -0.76
CA LEU A 77 -6.13 -1.78 -1.76
C LEU A 77 -7.50 -1.97 -2.42
N LYS A 78 -8.58 -1.95 -1.63
CA LYS A 78 -9.93 -2.05 -2.13
C LYS A 78 -10.28 -0.85 -3.01
N SER A 79 -10.04 0.38 -2.55
CA SER A 79 -10.29 1.60 -3.33
C SER A 79 -9.54 1.58 -4.67
N PHE A 80 -8.28 1.13 -4.66
CA PHE A 80 -7.47 0.97 -5.86
C PHE A 80 -8.08 -0.04 -6.83
N ARG A 81 -8.43 -1.24 -6.35
CA ARG A 81 -9.05 -2.29 -7.16
C ARG A 81 -10.42 -1.89 -7.68
N ASP A 82 -11.28 -1.31 -6.83
CA ASP A 82 -12.63 -0.88 -7.21
C ASP A 82 -12.59 0.13 -8.37
N GLY A 83 -11.59 1.03 -8.40
CA GLY A 83 -11.37 1.96 -9.51
C GLY A 83 -10.94 1.29 -10.83
N LEU A 84 -10.40 0.07 -10.79
CA LEU A 84 -9.90 -0.65 -11.98
C LEU A 84 -10.81 -1.78 -12.43
N VAL A 85 -11.49 -2.47 -11.51
CA VAL A 85 -12.31 -3.68 -11.79
C VAL A 85 -13.43 -3.41 -12.79
N ASN A 86 -14.18 -2.33 -12.60
CA ASN A 86 -15.35 -1.99 -13.41
C ASN A 86 -15.23 -0.54 -13.88
N VAL A 87 -14.09 -0.22 -14.50
CA VAL A 87 -13.83 1.12 -15.01
C VAL A 87 -14.96 1.56 -15.96
N LYS A 88 -15.53 2.74 -15.73
CA LYS A 88 -16.60 3.32 -16.57
C LYS A 88 -16.23 4.71 -17.07
N SER A 89 -15.29 5.35 -16.39
CA SER A 89 -14.92 6.74 -16.62
C SER A 89 -13.45 6.98 -16.30
N ILE A 90 -12.93 8.09 -16.82
CA ILE A 90 -11.59 8.58 -16.49
C ILE A 90 -11.41 8.79 -14.98
N ASN A 91 -12.48 9.14 -14.27
CA ASN A 91 -12.45 9.35 -12.82
C ASN A 91 -12.13 8.05 -12.04
N ASP A 92 -12.51 6.89 -12.57
CA ASP A 92 -12.21 5.60 -11.93
C ASP A 92 -10.70 5.30 -12.01
N VAL A 93 -10.10 5.50 -13.19
CA VAL A 93 -8.65 5.40 -13.39
C VAL A 93 -7.89 6.44 -12.55
N ARG A 94 -8.41 7.67 -12.49
CA ARG A 94 -7.83 8.74 -11.65
C ARG A 94 -7.85 8.37 -10.16
N SER A 95 -8.92 7.74 -9.69
CA SER A 95 -9.05 7.29 -8.30
C SER A 95 -8.04 6.18 -7.98
N ALA A 96 -7.78 5.27 -8.91
CA ALA A 96 -6.72 4.27 -8.79
C ALA A 96 -5.33 4.94 -8.74
N LYS A 97 -5.05 5.90 -9.63
CA LYS A 97 -3.81 6.69 -9.62
C LYS A 97 -3.57 7.36 -8.25
N ILE A 98 -4.59 8.05 -7.70
CA ILE A 98 -4.50 8.71 -6.38
C ILE A 98 -4.23 7.69 -5.28
N SER A 99 -4.92 6.54 -5.31
CA SER A 99 -4.72 5.48 -4.32
C SER A 99 -3.28 4.99 -4.27
N VAL A 100 -2.62 4.85 -5.42
CA VAL A 100 -1.20 4.46 -5.51
C VAL A 100 -0.26 5.56 -4.99
N ALA A 101 -0.62 6.82 -5.12
CA ALA A 101 0.19 7.93 -4.62
C ALA A 101 0.15 8.04 -3.08
N ASP A 102 -1.03 7.82 -2.48
CA ASP A 102 -1.29 8.20 -1.09
C ASP A 102 -1.23 7.06 -0.07
N TRP A 103 -1.30 5.80 -0.51
CA TRP A 103 -1.50 4.66 0.40
C TRP A 103 -0.40 4.50 1.45
N SER A 104 0.88 4.63 1.06
CA SER A 104 2.00 4.38 1.97
C SER A 104 2.07 5.44 3.07
N MET A 105 1.85 6.71 2.74
CA MET A 105 1.77 7.80 3.72
C MET A 105 0.56 7.63 4.64
N SER A 106 -0.58 7.21 4.10
CA SER A 106 -1.81 7.00 4.87
C SER A 106 -1.65 5.87 5.89
N ILE A 107 -0.94 4.81 5.52
CA ILE A 107 -0.61 3.71 6.44
C ILE A 107 0.45 4.15 7.46
N ALA A 108 1.50 4.87 7.05
CA ALA A 108 2.52 5.38 7.95
C ALA A 108 1.91 6.22 9.09
N ARG A 109 1.03 7.17 8.76
CA ARG A 109 0.32 8.00 9.75
C ARG A 109 -0.49 7.22 10.77
N THR A 110 -0.95 6.01 10.42
CA THR A 110 -1.67 5.15 11.37
C THR A 110 -0.76 4.37 12.31
N MET A 111 0.56 4.46 12.10
CA MET A 111 1.60 3.77 12.85
C MET A 111 2.58 4.72 13.53
N ASP A 112 2.38 6.05 13.45
CA ASP A 112 3.26 7.08 14.05
C ASP A 112 3.45 6.92 15.56
N ASP A 113 2.45 6.37 16.27
CA ASP A 113 2.50 6.11 17.71
C ASP A 113 2.89 4.66 18.06
N VAL A 114 3.26 3.87 17.06
CA VAL A 114 3.57 2.45 17.18
C VAL A 114 5.00 2.14 16.79
N LEU A 115 5.40 2.65 15.63
CA LEU A 115 6.69 2.35 15.02
C LEU A 115 7.66 3.49 15.27
N ASP A 116 8.92 3.14 15.47
CA ASP A 116 9.98 4.12 15.37
C ASP A 116 9.95 4.72 13.94
N TYR A 117 10.20 6.01 13.79
CA TYR A 117 10.13 6.64 12.47
C TYR A 117 11.37 6.27 11.62
N ASP A 118 12.50 6.00 12.29
CA ASP A 118 13.82 5.90 11.68
C ASP A 118 14.31 4.45 11.51
N TYR A 119 13.45 3.43 11.73
CA TYR A 119 13.90 2.06 11.56
C TYR A 119 14.02 1.72 10.06
N GLU A 120 15.26 1.54 9.60
CA GLU A 120 15.53 1.35 8.16
C GLU A 120 15.54 -0.12 7.72
N ASN A 121 15.56 -1.10 8.63
CA ASN A 121 15.84 -2.51 8.31
C ASN A 121 15.03 -3.49 9.17
N GLY A 122 13.70 -3.33 9.20
CA GLY A 122 12.82 -4.31 9.82
C GLY A 122 12.60 -5.52 8.91
N ASP A 123 13.20 -6.67 9.22
CA ASP A 123 12.96 -7.94 8.52
C ASP A 123 11.51 -8.46 8.70
N VAL A 124 10.78 -7.93 9.67
CA VAL A 124 9.39 -8.29 9.98
C VAL A 124 8.38 -7.37 9.28
N LEU A 125 8.62 -6.06 9.27
CA LEU A 125 7.74 -5.05 8.68
C LEU A 125 8.60 -3.89 8.18
N PRO A 126 8.93 -3.77 6.88
CA PRO A 126 9.61 -2.59 6.37
C PRO A 126 8.72 -1.34 6.52
N PRO A 127 9.30 -0.14 6.72
CA PRO A 127 8.54 1.11 6.71
C PRO A 127 7.72 1.24 5.42
N PRO A 128 6.51 1.82 5.46
CA PRO A 128 5.67 1.95 4.26
C PRO A 128 6.37 2.64 3.09
N HIS A 129 7.20 3.66 3.38
CA HIS A 129 7.93 4.42 2.38
C HIS A 129 9.04 3.61 1.70
N GLN A 130 9.73 2.73 2.44
CA GLN A 130 10.73 1.83 1.87
C GLN A 130 10.06 0.73 1.05
N HIS A 131 9.00 0.13 1.59
CA HIS A 131 8.24 -0.89 0.87
C HIS A 131 7.65 -0.32 -0.42
N SER A 132 7.17 0.92 -0.44
CA SER A 132 6.62 1.56 -1.64
C SER A 132 7.65 2.28 -2.53
N ALA A 133 8.94 2.27 -2.18
CA ALA A 133 9.94 3.16 -2.79
C ALA A 133 10.01 3.05 -4.31
N GLU A 134 9.95 1.83 -4.84
CA GLU A 134 10.00 1.61 -6.29
C GLU A 134 8.77 2.19 -7.01
N ILE A 135 7.58 1.99 -6.44
CA ILE A 135 6.33 2.54 -6.98
C ILE A 135 6.33 4.06 -6.88
N THR A 136 6.76 4.61 -5.75
CA THR A 136 6.85 6.06 -5.57
C THR A 136 7.82 6.68 -6.58
N LYS A 137 8.97 6.05 -6.83
CA LYS A 137 9.92 6.52 -7.85
C LYS A 137 9.32 6.48 -9.25
N LYS A 138 8.75 5.32 -9.65
CA LYS A 138 8.18 5.13 -10.99
C LYS A 138 6.92 5.98 -11.22
N TYR A 139 6.18 6.35 -10.17
CA TYR A 139 4.98 7.17 -10.26
C TYR A 139 5.25 8.52 -10.94
N TYR A 140 6.33 9.20 -10.55
CA TYR A 140 6.68 10.52 -11.12
C TYR A 140 7.19 10.43 -12.56
N ASP A 141 7.76 9.29 -12.95
CA ASP A 141 8.18 9.03 -14.33
C ASP A 141 6.96 8.79 -15.24
N ILE A 142 5.98 8.02 -14.76
CA ILE A 142 4.76 7.67 -15.51
C ILE A 142 3.77 8.85 -15.58
N PHE A 143 3.45 9.44 -14.43
CA PHE A 143 2.46 10.51 -14.30
C PHE A 143 3.12 11.87 -14.17
N ARG A 144 4.00 12.18 -15.13
CA ARG A 144 4.86 13.38 -15.16
C ARG A 144 4.15 14.69 -15.48
N TYR A 145 2.89 14.66 -15.89
CA TYR A 145 2.14 15.85 -16.28
C TYR A 145 1.29 16.38 -15.12
N ASP A 146 1.23 17.70 -14.99
CA ASP A 146 0.35 18.37 -14.03
C ASP A 146 -1.13 18.03 -14.26
N VAL A 147 -1.93 18.16 -13.20
CA VAL A 147 -3.37 17.83 -13.20
C VAL A 147 -4.14 18.61 -14.28
N ASP A 148 -3.76 19.87 -14.55
CA ASP A 148 -4.42 20.73 -15.53
C ASP A 148 -3.87 20.55 -16.96
N ASN A 149 -2.90 19.66 -17.17
CA ASN A 149 -2.32 19.41 -18.47
C ASN A 149 -3.22 18.46 -19.28
N PRO A 150 -3.69 18.83 -20.49
CA PRO A 150 -4.52 17.95 -21.32
C PRO A 150 -3.89 16.58 -21.63
N ARG A 151 -2.56 16.47 -21.54
CA ARG A 151 -1.85 15.19 -21.71
C ARG A 151 -2.08 14.22 -20.55
N SER A 152 -2.30 14.73 -19.33
CA SER A 152 -2.66 13.91 -18.16
C SER A 152 -3.99 13.18 -18.40
N ASP A 153 -5.01 13.91 -18.85
CA ASP A 153 -6.32 13.30 -19.12
C ASP A 153 -6.27 12.32 -20.30
N ARG A 154 -5.49 12.62 -21.35
CA ARG A 154 -5.28 11.68 -22.47
C ARG A 154 -4.61 10.38 -22.03
N GLN A 155 -3.63 10.42 -21.12
CA GLN A 155 -3.02 9.21 -20.57
C GLN A 155 -4.06 8.36 -19.83
N LEU A 156 -4.88 8.98 -18.97
CA LEU A 156 -5.93 8.27 -18.22
C LEU A 156 -7.05 7.73 -19.14
N GLU A 157 -7.40 8.47 -20.18
CA GLU A 157 -8.36 8.03 -21.21
C GLU A 157 -7.84 6.84 -22.02
N ALA A 158 -6.55 6.83 -22.36
CA ALA A 158 -5.92 5.70 -23.04
C ALA A 158 -5.96 4.43 -22.17
N VAL A 159 -5.73 4.56 -20.85
CA VAL A 159 -5.86 3.47 -19.88
C VAL A 159 -7.31 3.00 -19.76
N LEU A 160 -8.27 3.92 -19.65
CA LEU A 160 -9.70 3.60 -19.65
C LEU A 160 -10.07 2.76 -20.88
N ASN A 161 -9.70 3.23 -22.08
CA ASN A 161 -10.01 2.55 -23.33
C ASN A 161 -9.35 1.18 -23.41
N TYR A 162 -8.10 1.04 -22.94
CA TYR A 162 -7.42 -0.24 -22.86
C TYR A 162 -8.16 -1.22 -21.94
N LEU A 163 -8.53 -0.78 -20.73
CA LEU A 163 -9.25 -1.61 -19.76
C LEU A 163 -10.66 -2.01 -20.22
N LEU A 164 -11.30 -1.20 -21.08
CA LEU A 164 -12.60 -1.52 -21.66
C LEU A 164 -12.52 -2.49 -22.85
N THR A 165 -11.38 -2.55 -23.54
CA THR A 165 -11.21 -3.30 -24.80
C THR A 165 -10.40 -4.59 -24.65
N VAL A 166 -9.57 -4.68 -23.61
CA VAL A 166 -8.72 -5.83 -23.29
C VAL A 166 -9.31 -6.60 -22.11
N ASN A 167 -8.86 -7.85 -21.91
CA ASN A 167 -9.17 -8.60 -20.69
C ASN A 167 -8.59 -7.88 -19.46
N ASN A 168 -9.43 -7.10 -18.78
CA ASN A 168 -9.07 -6.30 -17.62
C ASN A 168 -8.45 -7.18 -16.50
N PRO A 169 -7.16 -6.99 -16.16
CA PRO A 169 -6.46 -7.83 -15.16
C PRO A 169 -7.12 -7.82 -13.77
N TRP A 170 -7.84 -6.74 -13.45
CA TRP A 170 -8.51 -6.56 -12.17
C TRP A 170 -9.92 -7.11 -12.12
N ALA A 171 -10.51 -7.55 -13.25
CA ALA A 171 -11.85 -8.14 -13.28
C ALA A 171 -12.00 -9.35 -12.32
N LYS A 172 -10.90 -10.06 -12.05
CA LYS A 172 -10.82 -11.16 -11.06
C LYS A 172 -11.18 -10.72 -9.62
N HIS A 173 -11.07 -9.43 -9.31
CA HIS A 173 -11.38 -8.86 -8.00
C HIS A 173 -12.83 -8.37 -7.86
N ALA A 174 -13.68 -8.50 -8.89
CA ALA A 174 -15.09 -8.07 -8.85
C ALA A 174 -15.97 -8.82 -7.84
N LYS A 175 -15.50 -9.95 -7.31
CA LYS A 175 -16.26 -10.82 -6.39
C LYS A 175 -15.62 -10.93 -5.00
N SER A 176 -14.54 -10.18 -4.75
CA SER A 176 -13.75 -10.23 -3.50
C SER A 176 -14.13 -9.14 -2.50
#